data_AF-A0AAP5Z4D1-F1
#
_entry.id   AF-A0AAP5Z4D1-F1
#
_cell.length_a   1.000
_cell.length_b   1.000
_cell.length_c   1.000
_cell.angle_alpha   90.00
_cell.angle_beta   90.00
_cell.angle_gamma   90.00
#
_symmetry.space_group_name_H-M   'P 1'
#
loop_
_entity.id
_entity.type
_entity.pdbx_description
1 polymer ?
#
loop_
_entity_poly.entity_id
_entity_poly.type
_entity_poly.pdbx_seq_one_letter_code
_entity_poly.pdbx_strand_id
1 'polypeptide(L)'
;FLVGLELEPKMLWAMRNRLMGLGGLQVGGTVAAIMGIALYFEQPWTIALAIGLIFALSSTAIVLQTFSEKGLTKTEGGKNAFSVLLFQDIAVIPMLAFIPLLALPELVEQAQNAVQTAAQHHDDLNLVADLPGWAYGIVITASIAIVVVGGHFLSRPLLKYVASSGLREIFTATALMLVIGIAALMSLVG
;
A
#
# COMPACT_ATOMS: atom_id res chain seq x y z
N PHE A 1 -3.72 -3.82 -10.94
CA PHE A 1 -4.70 -3.28 -11.89
C PHE A 1 -4.67 -3.94 -13.28
N LEU A 2 -3.53 -4.45 -13.78
CA LEU A 2 -3.45 -5.23 -15.02
C LEU A 2 -4.32 -6.51 -15.02
N VAL A 3 -4.35 -7.24 -13.90
CA VAL A 3 -5.06 -8.53 -13.80
C VAL A 3 -6.59 -8.38 -13.88
N GLY A 4 -7.17 -7.25 -13.46
CA GLY A 4 -8.63 -7.04 -13.48
C GLY A 4 -9.21 -6.71 -14.87
N LEU A 5 -8.37 -6.24 -15.80
CA LEU A 5 -8.79 -5.84 -17.16
C LEU A 5 -8.61 -6.96 -18.20
N GLU A 6 -7.78 -7.96 -17.90
CA GLU A 6 -7.55 -9.14 -18.74
C GLU A 6 -8.54 -10.30 -18.45
N LEU A 7 -9.31 -10.21 -17.36
CA LEU A 7 -10.24 -11.26 -16.95
C LEU A 7 -11.64 -11.02 -17.49
N GLU A 8 -12.08 -11.92 -18.36
CA GLU A 8 -13.45 -11.93 -18.84
C GLU A 8 -14.44 -12.19 -17.69
N PRO A 9 -15.49 -11.37 -17.50
CA PRO A 9 -16.48 -11.54 -16.42
C PRO A 9 -17.13 -12.93 -16.38
N LYS A 10 -17.28 -13.57 -17.56
CA LYS A 10 -17.81 -14.93 -17.69
C LYS A 10 -16.90 -15.98 -17.02
N MET A 11 -15.59 -15.80 -17.13
CA MET A 11 -14.60 -16.70 -16.51
C MET A 11 -14.65 -16.58 -14.98
N LEU A 12 -14.82 -15.36 -14.44
CA LEU A 12 -15.01 -15.14 -13.01
C LEU A 12 -16.28 -15.83 -12.49
N TRP A 13 -17.39 -15.71 -13.22
CA TRP A 13 -18.66 -16.33 -12.84
C TRP A 13 -18.60 -17.86 -12.85
N ALA A 14 -17.84 -18.45 -13.79
CA ALA A 14 -17.58 -19.89 -13.83
C ALA A 14 -16.73 -20.35 -12.64
N MET A 15 -15.84 -19.49 -12.14
CA MET A 15 -14.92 -19.80 -11.02
C MET A 15 -15.48 -19.45 -9.63
N ARG A 16 -16.70 -18.91 -9.51
CA ARG A 16 -17.27 -18.42 -8.24
C ARG A 16 -17.22 -19.43 -7.09
N ASN A 17 -17.41 -20.72 -7.36
CA ASN A 17 -17.38 -21.76 -6.34
C ASN A 17 -15.95 -22.00 -5.83
N ARG A 18 -14.93 -21.89 -6.70
CA ARG A 18 -13.52 -21.95 -6.30
C ARG A 18 -13.12 -20.67 -5.55
N LEU A 19 -13.60 -19.51 -5.97
CA LEU A 19 -13.33 -18.23 -5.31
C LEU A 19 -13.89 -18.20 -3.88
N MET A 20 -15.20 -18.44 -3.73
CA MET A 20 -15.85 -18.45 -2.42
C MET A 20 -15.43 -19.65 -1.56
N GLY A 21 -15.29 -20.83 -2.17
CA GLY A 21 -14.95 -22.07 -1.47
C GLY A 21 -13.47 -22.14 -1.08
N LEU A 22 -12.59 -22.32 -2.07
CA LEU A 22 -11.15 -22.48 -1.83
C LEU A 22 -10.48 -21.19 -1.33
N GLY A 23 -10.76 -20.06 -1.97
CA GLY A 23 -10.21 -18.75 -1.58
C GLY A 23 -10.66 -18.34 -0.19
N GLY A 24 -11.97 -18.38 0.06
CA GLY A 24 -12.55 -18.08 1.37
C GLY A 24 -12.05 -19.00 2.48
N LEU A 25 -11.97 -20.32 2.24
CA LEU A 25 -11.46 -21.28 3.21
C LEU A 25 -9.98 -21.06 3.52
N GLN A 26 -9.15 -20.79 2.51
CA GLN A 26 -7.72 -20.55 2.71
C GLN A 26 -7.51 -19.29 3.55
N VAL A 27 -8.11 -18.17 3.14
CA VAL A 27 -7.95 -16.89 3.83
C VAL A 27 -8.52 -16.98 5.23
N GLY A 28 -9.78 -17.41 5.38
CA GLY A 28 -10.42 -17.57 6.69
C GLY A 28 -9.66 -18.54 7.60
N GLY A 29 -9.15 -19.65 7.05
CA GLY A 29 -8.32 -20.61 7.77
C GLY A 29 -7.01 -20.01 8.26
N THR A 30 -6.31 -19.23 7.43
CA THR A 30 -5.08 -18.53 7.85
C THR A 30 -5.36 -17.46 8.89
N VAL A 31 -6.43 -16.67 8.72
CA VAL A 31 -6.84 -15.66 9.72
C VAL A 31 -7.11 -16.34 11.06
N ALA A 32 -7.91 -17.41 11.06
CA ALA A 32 -8.26 -18.13 12.28
C ALA A 32 -7.04 -18.78 12.95
N ALA A 33 -6.13 -19.37 12.17
CA ALA A 33 -4.92 -19.99 12.69
C ALA A 33 -3.98 -18.95 13.33
N ILE A 34 -3.72 -17.84 12.65
CA ILE A 34 -2.85 -16.77 13.16
C ILE A 34 -3.51 -16.06 14.35
N MET A 35 -4.82 -15.80 14.29
CA MET A 35 -5.58 -15.24 15.41
C MET A 35 -5.51 -16.17 16.63
N GLY A 36 -5.67 -17.49 16.45
CA GLY A 36 -5.54 -18.47 17.52
C GLY A 36 -4.16 -18.45 18.19
N ILE A 37 -3.10 -18.29 17.39
CA ILE A 37 -1.74 -18.11 17.90
C ILE A 37 -1.62 -16.80 18.69
N ALA A 38 -2.14 -15.69 18.18
CA ALA A 38 -2.07 -14.40 18.87
C ALA A 38 -2.87 -14.38 20.18
N LEU A 39 -4.05 -15.03 20.21
CA LEU A 39 -4.82 -15.22 21.44
C LEU A 39 -4.08 -16.06 22.48
N TYR A 40 -3.29 -17.04 22.05
CA TYR A 40 -2.43 -17.82 22.95
C TYR A 40 -1.36 -16.94 23.64
N PHE A 41 -0.90 -15.88 22.98
CA PHE A 41 -0.01 -14.87 23.57
C PHE A 41 -0.76 -13.77 24.36
N GLU A 42 -1.99 -14.04 24.78
CA GLU A 42 -2.84 -13.14 25.57
C GLU A 42 -3.12 -11.79 24.88
N GLN A 43 -3.03 -11.73 23.55
CA GLN A 43 -3.40 -10.51 22.81
C GLN A 43 -4.92 -10.31 22.82
N PRO A 44 -5.39 -9.05 22.93
CA PRO A 44 -6.80 -8.73 22.73
C PRO A 44 -7.34 -9.29 21.42
N TRP A 45 -8.58 -9.81 21.43
CA TRP A 45 -9.15 -10.49 20.27
C TRP A 45 -9.19 -9.60 19.01
N THR A 46 -9.30 -8.28 19.18
CA THR A 46 -9.27 -7.29 18.10
C THR A 46 -7.89 -7.20 17.46
N ILE A 47 -6.83 -7.14 18.27
CA ILE A 47 -5.42 -7.17 17.81
C ILE A 47 -5.13 -8.52 17.16
N ALA A 48 -5.52 -9.62 17.79
CA ALA A 48 -5.31 -10.97 17.26
C ALA A 48 -5.99 -11.16 15.89
N LEU A 49 -7.22 -10.66 15.74
CA LEU A 49 -7.93 -10.69 14.46
C LEU A 49 -7.24 -9.79 13.42
N ALA A 50 -6.84 -8.57 13.78
CA ALA A 50 -6.12 -7.67 12.88
C ALA A 50 -4.80 -8.27 12.37
N ILE A 51 -4.02 -8.89 13.26
CA ILE A 51 -2.80 -9.63 12.89
C ILE A 51 -3.17 -10.77 11.92
N GLY A 52 -4.21 -11.54 12.21
CA GLY A 52 -4.68 -12.61 11.33
C GLY A 52 -5.05 -12.11 9.93
N LEU A 53 -5.78 -11.00 9.84
CA LEU A 53 -6.17 -10.37 8.57
C LEU A 53 -4.95 -9.90 7.76
N ILE A 54 -3.96 -9.30 8.41
CA ILE A 54 -2.73 -8.81 7.75
C ILE A 54 -1.89 -9.99 7.23
N PHE A 55 -1.69 -11.02 8.06
CA PHE A 55 -0.85 -12.17 7.71
C PHE A 55 -1.49 -13.15 6.71
N ALA A 56 -2.80 -13.07 6.49
CA ALA A 56 -3.51 -13.91 5.53
C ALA A 56 -3.25 -13.54 4.06
N LEU A 57 -2.67 -12.36 3.79
CA LEU A 57 -2.49 -11.83 2.44
C LEU A 57 -1.23 -12.37 1.75
N SER A 58 -1.31 -12.56 0.44
CA SER A 58 -0.19 -13.01 -0.41
C SER A 58 0.15 -11.99 -1.50
N SER A 59 1.38 -12.02 -2.01
CA SER A 59 1.82 -11.15 -3.11
C SER A 59 1.45 -11.74 -4.47
N THR A 60 0.37 -11.23 -5.07
CA THR A 60 -0.14 -11.69 -6.38
C THR A 60 0.92 -11.60 -7.48
N ALA A 61 1.67 -10.50 -7.55
CA ALA A 61 2.69 -10.31 -8.60
C ALA A 61 3.79 -11.37 -8.54
N ILE A 62 4.32 -11.63 -7.35
CA ILE A 62 5.42 -12.59 -7.16
C ILE A 62 4.97 -14.01 -7.48
N VAL A 63 3.77 -14.40 -7.01
CA VAL A 63 3.25 -15.75 -7.23
C VAL A 63 2.93 -15.99 -8.71
N LEU A 64 2.26 -15.06 -9.38
CA LEU A 64 1.94 -15.20 -10.80
C LEU A 64 3.18 -15.18 -11.69
N GLN A 65 4.17 -14.35 -11.36
CA GLN A 65 5.46 -14.36 -12.04
C GLN A 65 6.15 -15.73 -11.88
N THR A 66 6.22 -16.24 -10.66
CA THR A 66 6.81 -17.56 -10.37
C THR A 66 6.10 -18.68 -11.13
N PHE A 67 4.77 -18.63 -11.23
CA PHE A 67 4.01 -19.61 -12.01
C PHE A 67 4.29 -19.52 -13.50
N SER A 68 4.47 -18.31 -14.04
CA SER A 68 4.87 -18.12 -15.43
C SER A 68 6.27 -18.67 -15.70
N GLU A 69 7.24 -18.35 -14.84
CA GLU A 69 8.63 -18.81 -14.94
C GLU A 69 8.74 -20.34 -14.83
N LYS A 70 7.90 -20.97 -14.00
CA LYS A 70 7.87 -22.42 -13.81
C LYS A 70 6.87 -23.15 -14.73
N GLY A 71 6.17 -22.44 -15.61
CA GLY A 71 5.15 -23.02 -16.51
C GLY A 71 3.92 -23.61 -15.80
N LEU A 72 3.64 -23.21 -14.56
CA LEU A 72 2.58 -23.76 -13.70
C LEU A 72 1.20 -23.14 -13.94
N THR A 73 1.10 -22.04 -14.68
CA THR A 73 -0.13 -21.25 -14.86
C THR A 73 -1.34 -22.05 -15.35
N LYS A 74 -1.13 -23.05 -16.22
CA LYS A 74 -2.20 -23.86 -16.82
C LYS A 74 -2.58 -25.09 -15.99
N THR A 75 -1.83 -25.39 -14.93
CA THR A 75 -2.07 -26.57 -14.07
C THR A 75 -3.29 -26.36 -13.17
N GLU A 76 -3.90 -27.43 -12.69
CA GLU A 76 -5.01 -27.33 -11.71
C GLU A 76 -4.56 -26.65 -10.42
N GLY A 77 -3.31 -26.89 -9.97
CA GLY A 77 -2.72 -26.18 -8.84
C GLY A 77 -2.59 -24.67 -9.08
N GLY A 78 -2.12 -24.27 -10.28
CA GLY A 78 -2.03 -22.87 -10.68
C GLY A 78 -3.40 -22.16 -10.70
N LYS A 79 -4.43 -22.80 -11.24
CA LYS A 79 -5.81 -22.27 -11.25
C LYS A 79 -6.41 -22.15 -9.85
N ASN A 80 -6.11 -23.11 -8.96
CA ASN A 80 -6.58 -23.08 -7.57
C ASN A 80 -5.88 -21.96 -6.78
N ALA A 81 -4.56 -21.85 -6.89
CA ALA A 81 -3.80 -20.77 -6.27
C ALA A 81 -4.21 -19.39 -6.82
N PHE A 82 -4.45 -19.26 -8.13
CA PHE A 82 -5.01 -18.05 -8.72
C PHE A 82 -6.36 -17.66 -8.12
N SER A 83 -7.23 -18.65 -7.87
CA SER A 83 -8.54 -18.40 -7.21
C SER A 83 -8.37 -17.83 -5.80
N VAL A 84 -7.38 -18.33 -5.05
CA VAL A 84 -7.05 -17.80 -3.72
C VAL A 84 -6.53 -16.36 -3.81
N LEU A 85 -5.58 -16.09 -4.71
CA LEU A 85 -5.02 -14.74 -4.92
C LEU A 85 -6.09 -13.72 -5.31
N LEU A 86 -6.99 -14.11 -6.23
CA LEU A 86 -8.07 -13.23 -6.64
C LEU A 86 -9.07 -12.97 -5.51
N PHE A 87 -9.38 -13.98 -4.69
CA PHE A 87 -10.20 -13.78 -3.51
C PHE A 87 -9.52 -12.83 -2.51
N GLN A 88 -8.21 -12.96 -2.28
CA GLN A 88 -7.44 -12.05 -1.43
C GLN A 88 -7.47 -10.61 -1.95
N ASP A 89 -7.22 -10.39 -3.25
CA ASP A 89 -7.27 -9.06 -3.87
C ASP A 89 -8.65 -8.39 -3.68
N ILE A 90 -9.74 -9.16 -3.82
CA ILE A 90 -11.11 -8.66 -3.62
C ILE A 90 -11.39 -8.40 -2.13
N ALA A 91 -10.94 -9.29 -1.24
CA ALA A 91 -11.21 -9.21 0.19
C ALA A 91 -10.35 -8.14 0.90
N VAL A 92 -9.21 -7.76 0.33
CA VAL A 92 -8.28 -6.77 0.90
C VAL A 92 -8.96 -5.44 1.22
N ILE A 93 -9.80 -4.92 0.32
CA ILE A 93 -10.45 -3.61 0.53
C ILE A 93 -11.40 -3.66 1.74
N PRO A 94 -12.34 -4.61 1.83
CA PRO A 94 -13.14 -4.80 3.04
C PRO A 94 -12.29 -5.01 4.29
N MET A 95 -11.25 -5.85 4.23
CA MET A 95 -10.39 -6.14 5.39
C MET A 95 -9.72 -4.87 5.92
N LEU A 96 -9.11 -4.08 5.03
CA LEU A 96 -8.48 -2.82 5.41
C LEU A 96 -9.49 -1.79 5.93
N ALA A 97 -10.74 -1.81 5.45
CA ALA A 97 -11.81 -0.97 5.97
C ALA A 97 -12.28 -1.41 7.38
N PHE A 98 -12.21 -2.70 7.69
CA PHE A 98 -12.60 -3.23 9.01
C PHE A 98 -11.52 -3.05 10.08
N ILE A 99 -10.23 -3.03 9.72
CA ILE A 99 -9.13 -2.91 10.70
C ILE A 99 -9.28 -1.67 11.62
N PRO A 100 -9.56 -0.46 11.11
CA PRO A 100 -9.79 0.72 11.97
C PRO A 100 -11.02 0.59 12.87
N LEU A 101 -12.07 -0.12 12.43
CA LEU A 101 -13.28 -0.35 13.21
C LEU A 101 -13.07 -1.37 14.34
N LEU A 102 -12.15 -2.32 14.13
CA LEU A 102 -11.77 -3.34 15.10
C LEU A 102 -10.81 -2.81 16.16
N ALA A 103 -10.02 -1.79 15.84
CA ALA A 103 -9.07 -1.21 16.76
C ALA A 103 -9.79 -0.42 17.88
N LEU A 104 -9.32 -0.58 19.11
CA LEU A 104 -9.71 0.30 20.21
C LEU A 104 -9.31 1.74 19.87
N PRO A 105 -10.09 2.76 20.23
CA PRO A 105 -9.74 4.16 19.99
C PRO A 105 -8.31 4.49 20.43
N GLU A 106 -7.88 3.93 21.56
CA GLU A 106 -6.52 4.09 22.13
C GLU A 106 -5.41 3.52 21.24
N LEU A 107 -5.65 2.41 20.52
CA LEU A 107 -4.67 1.80 19.61
C LEU A 107 -4.64 2.52 18.26
N VAL A 108 -5.78 3.01 17.79
CA VAL A 108 -5.83 3.89 16.61
C VAL A 108 -5.10 5.19 16.93
N GLU A 109 -5.36 5.78 18.09
CA GLU A 109 -4.69 6.98 18.57
C GLU A 109 -3.19 6.73 18.74
N GLN A 110 -2.75 5.61 19.34
CA GLN A 110 -1.32 5.28 19.43
C GLN A 110 -0.66 5.00 18.09
N ALA A 111 -1.34 4.33 17.14
CA ALA A 111 -0.80 4.08 15.81
C ALA A 111 -0.74 5.38 14.98
N GLN A 112 -1.78 6.21 15.07
CA GLN A 112 -1.79 7.55 14.49
C GLN A 112 -0.73 8.43 15.13
N ASN A 113 -0.56 8.37 16.45
CA ASN A 113 0.48 9.08 17.18
C ASN A 113 1.86 8.55 16.78
N ALA A 114 2.09 7.25 16.58
CA ALA A 114 3.38 6.74 16.12
C ALA A 114 3.71 7.21 14.70
N VAL A 115 2.72 7.23 13.80
CA VAL A 115 2.85 7.78 12.44
C VAL A 115 3.02 9.30 12.48
N GLN A 116 2.31 9.99 13.38
CA GLN A 116 2.42 11.42 13.61
C GLN A 116 3.72 11.78 14.31
N THR A 117 4.31 10.95 15.17
CA THR A 117 5.59 11.21 15.85
C THR A 117 6.72 11.05 14.84
N ALA A 118 6.62 10.06 13.94
CA ALA A 118 7.47 9.97 12.76
C ALA A 118 7.32 11.19 11.83
N ALA A 119 6.13 11.80 11.76
CA ALA A 119 5.89 13.06 11.06
C ALA A 119 6.23 14.33 11.89
N GLN A 120 6.22 14.29 13.22
CA GLN A 120 6.48 15.43 14.12
C GLN A 120 7.97 15.70 14.27
N HIS A 121 8.82 14.71 13.97
CA HIS A 121 10.21 15.01 13.63
C HIS A 121 10.35 15.94 12.39
N HIS A 122 9.26 16.22 11.66
CA HIS A 122 9.21 17.26 10.62
C HIS A 122 8.64 18.61 11.08
N ASP A 123 7.93 18.70 12.21
CA ASP A 123 7.33 19.97 12.67
C ASP A 123 8.36 20.95 13.25
N ASP A 124 9.51 20.47 13.72
CA ASP A 124 10.62 21.32 14.21
C ASP A 124 11.31 22.12 13.09
N LEU A 125 11.01 21.82 11.82
CA LEU A 125 11.57 22.49 10.64
C LEU A 125 10.55 23.41 9.93
N ASN A 126 9.37 23.62 10.53
CA ASN A 126 8.30 24.38 9.90
C ASN A 126 8.64 25.88 9.88
N LEU A 127 9.25 26.35 8.78
CA LEU A 127 9.76 27.72 8.60
C LEU A 127 8.65 28.79 8.59
N VAL A 128 7.39 28.36 8.67
CA VAL A 128 6.19 29.18 8.48
C VAL A 128 5.34 29.28 9.77
N ALA A 129 5.73 28.59 10.86
CA ALA A 129 4.90 28.44 12.07
C ALA A 129 4.57 29.76 12.80
N ASP A 130 5.47 30.75 12.76
CA ASP A 130 5.28 32.05 13.43
C ASP A 130 4.63 33.13 12.55
N LEU A 131 4.20 32.79 11.33
CA LEU A 131 3.64 33.76 10.40
C LEU A 131 2.14 34.03 10.69
N PRO A 132 1.66 35.28 10.47
CA PRO A 132 0.24 35.60 10.50
C PRO A 132 -0.56 34.67 9.57
N GLY A 133 -1.77 34.24 9.95
CA GLY A 133 -2.54 33.23 9.20
C GLY A 133 -2.80 33.54 7.72
N TRP A 134 -2.83 34.83 7.34
CA TRP A 134 -2.93 35.23 5.93
C TRP A 134 -1.62 34.98 5.16
N ALA A 135 -0.46 35.17 5.79
CA ALA A 135 0.85 34.93 5.22
C ALA A 135 1.13 33.42 5.12
N TYR A 136 0.73 32.66 6.14
CA TYR A 136 0.75 31.19 6.13
C TYR A 136 0.02 30.63 4.90
N GLY A 137 -1.22 31.08 4.66
CA GLY A 137 -2.00 30.64 3.50
C GLY A 137 -1.35 30.98 2.15
N ILE A 138 -0.72 32.16 2.03
CA ILE A 138 0.00 32.56 0.81
C ILE A 138 1.22 31.67 0.60
N VAL A 139 2.01 31.42 1.64
CA VAL A 139 3.24 30.61 1.54
C VAL A 139 2.91 29.17 1.16
N ILE A 140 1.89 28.55 1.77
CA ILE A 140 1.44 27.20 1.36
C ILE A 140 1.03 27.19 -0.10
N THR A 141 0.17 28.12 -0.51
CA THR A 141 -0.34 28.18 -1.88
C THR A 141 0.80 28.37 -2.87
N ALA A 142 1.76 29.24 -2.55
CA ALA A 142 2.94 29.50 -3.36
C ALA A 142 3.86 28.26 -3.45
N SER A 143 4.10 27.56 -2.35
CA SER A 143 4.93 26.36 -2.31
C SER A 143 4.30 25.20 -3.09
N ILE A 144 3.00 24.98 -2.96
CA ILE A 144 2.27 24.00 -3.79
C ILE A 144 2.42 24.37 -5.28
N ALA A 145 2.22 25.65 -5.63
CA ALA A 145 2.38 26.11 -7.00
C ALA A 145 3.82 25.91 -7.52
N ILE A 146 4.84 26.19 -6.71
CA ILE A 146 6.26 25.98 -7.04
C ILE A 146 6.55 24.51 -7.25
N VAL A 147 6.05 23.62 -6.38
CA VAL A 147 6.26 22.17 -6.53
C VAL A 147 5.56 21.63 -7.78
N VAL A 148 4.34 22.07 -8.07
CA VAL A 148 3.58 21.61 -9.25
C VAL A 148 4.24 22.11 -10.53
N VAL A 149 4.57 23.40 -10.62
CA VAL A 149 5.20 24.01 -11.80
C VAL A 149 6.63 23.50 -11.96
N GLY A 150 7.40 23.48 -10.88
CA GLY A 150 8.77 22.97 -10.83
C GLY A 150 8.83 21.48 -11.18
N GLY A 151 7.96 20.66 -10.60
CA GLY A 151 7.83 19.24 -10.93
C GLY A 151 7.46 19.03 -12.40
N HIS A 152 6.51 19.80 -12.94
CA HIS A 152 6.13 19.73 -14.35
C HIS A 152 7.30 20.08 -15.28
N PHE A 153 8.06 21.14 -14.97
CA PHE A 153 9.15 21.62 -15.82
C PHE A 153 10.43 20.80 -15.67
N LEU A 154 10.77 20.37 -14.45
CA LEU A 154 12.01 19.68 -14.12
C LEU A 154 11.96 18.17 -14.37
N SER A 155 10.77 17.56 -14.32
CA SER A 155 10.60 16.12 -14.59
C SER A 155 11.08 15.73 -15.99
N ARG A 156 10.72 16.50 -17.03
CA ARG A 156 11.11 16.23 -18.42
C ARG A 156 12.64 16.20 -18.63
N PRO A 157 13.43 17.22 -18.26
CA PRO A 157 14.88 17.20 -18.45
C PRO A 157 15.59 16.20 -17.54
N LEU A 158 15.18 16.08 -16.26
CA LEU A 158 15.79 15.11 -15.34
C LEU A 158 15.60 13.68 -15.85
N LEU A 159 14.38 13.29 -16.21
CA LEU A 159 14.10 11.95 -16.69
C LEU A 159 14.79 11.67 -18.03
N LYS A 160 14.94 12.68 -18.89
CA LYS A 160 15.69 12.53 -20.15
C LYS A 160 17.20 12.34 -19.90
N TYR A 161 17.78 13.07 -18.94
CA TYR A 161 19.18 12.93 -18.56
C TYR A 161 19.45 11.56 -17.94
N VAL A 162 18.58 11.10 -17.05
CA VAL A 162 18.69 9.78 -16.41
C VAL A 162 18.41 8.63 -17.39
N ALA A 163 17.49 8.81 -18.34
CA ALA A 163 17.29 7.82 -19.40
C ALA A 163 18.54 7.66 -20.28
N SER A 164 19.33 8.73 -20.46
CA SER A 164 20.57 8.67 -21.23
C SER A 164 21.71 7.91 -20.55
N SER A 165 21.64 7.67 -19.23
CA SER A 165 22.66 6.89 -18.52
C SER A 165 22.52 5.37 -18.65
N GLY A 166 21.40 4.87 -19.21
CA GLY A 166 21.20 3.44 -19.52
C GLY A 166 21.10 2.48 -18.33
N LEU A 167 21.42 2.94 -17.11
CA LEU A 167 21.41 2.16 -15.87
C LEU A 167 20.07 2.28 -15.15
N ARG A 168 19.45 1.14 -14.84
CA ARG A 168 18.15 1.08 -14.14
C ARG A 168 18.25 1.62 -12.70
N GLU A 169 19.42 1.53 -12.08
CA GLU A 169 19.70 2.01 -10.71
C GLU A 169 19.65 3.54 -10.59
N ILE A 170 20.13 4.28 -11.60
CA ILE A 170 20.11 5.74 -11.59
C ILE A 170 18.66 6.25 -11.74
N PHE A 171 17.84 5.52 -12.52
CA PHE A 171 16.42 5.82 -12.66
C PHE A 171 15.66 5.68 -11.34
N THR A 172 15.83 4.57 -10.63
CA THR A 172 15.20 4.37 -9.33
C THR A 172 15.73 5.34 -8.29
N ALA A 173 17.04 5.57 -8.22
CA ALA A 173 17.65 6.52 -7.29
C ALA A 173 17.14 7.95 -7.51
N THR A 174 17.04 8.39 -8.76
CA THR A 174 16.55 9.75 -9.08
C THR A 174 15.06 9.89 -8.80
N ALA A 175 14.26 8.85 -9.09
CA ALA A 175 12.84 8.85 -8.77
C ALA A 175 12.61 8.94 -7.26
N LEU A 176 13.34 8.16 -6.46
CA LEU A 176 13.28 8.21 -5.00
C LEU A 176 13.75 9.57 -4.47
N MET A 177 14.87 10.11 -4.98
CA MET A 177 15.37 11.43 -4.60
C MET A 177 14.33 12.53 -4.87
N LEU A 178 13.65 12.49 -6.02
CA LEU A 178 12.64 13.48 -6.38
C LEU A 178 11.43 13.40 -5.45
N VAL A 179 10.96 12.18 -5.14
CA VAL A 179 9.84 11.97 -4.20
C VAL A 179 10.21 12.45 -2.80
N ILE A 180 11.39 12.07 -2.30
CA ILE A 180 11.89 12.50 -0.99
C ILE A 180 12.07 14.03 -0.95
N GLY A 181 12.62 14.63 -2.01
CA GLY A 181 12.81 16.07 -2.10
C GLY A 181 11.50 16.86 -2.11
N ILE A 182 10.48 16.38 -2.83
CA ILE A 182 9.14 17.00 -2.80
C ILE A 182 8.50 16.84 -1.43
N ALA A 183 8.61 15.67 -0.81
CA ALA A 183 8.10 15.42 0.53
C ALA A 183 8.77 16.33 1.58
N ALA A 184 10.10 16.48 1.50
CA ALA A 184 10.86 17.36 2.38
C ALA A 184 10.52 18.84 2.18
N LEU A 185 10.24 19.28 0.94
CA LEU A 185 9.82 20.65 0.67
C LEU A 185 8.43 20.91 1.25
N MET A 186 7.48 19.99 1.06
CA MET A 186 6.14 20.11 1.64
C MET A 186 6.20 20.10 3.17
N SER A 187 7.05 19.26 3.78
CA SER A 187 7.20 19.24 5.22
C SER A 187 7.79 20.51 5.83
N LEU A 188 8.58 21.28 5.06
CA LEU A 188 9.12 22.58 5.51
C LEU A 188 8.08 23.70 5.52
N VAL A 189 6.96 23.51 4.80
CA VAL A 189 5.94 24.53 4.54
C VAL A 189 4.63 24.25 5.29
N GLY A 190 4.32 22.97 5.54
CA GLY A 190 3.09 22.51 6.17
C GLY A 190 2.49 21.30 5.47
#